data_AF-A0AA36IWQ4-F1
#
_entry.id   AF-A0AA36IWQ4-F1
#
_cell.length_a   1.000
_cell.length_b   1.000
_cell.length_c   1.000
_cell.angle_alpha   90.00
_cell.angle_beta   90.00
_cell.angle_gamma   90.00
#
_symmetry.space_group_name_H-M   'P 1'
#
loop_
_entity.id
_entity.type
_entity.pdbx_description
1 polymer ?
#
loop_
_entity_poly.entity_id
_entity_poly.type
_entity_poly.pdbx_seq_one_letter_code
_entity_poly.pdbx_strand_id
1 'polypeptide(L)'
;MEAMKTTSLRALPARTGRKSKTLGILLLAIFSWSWLPGFQCSDFTAKRPATAEEAAGDSGEWSYMAFAKEFPFANNLLIATLKTSAADLVAQCVISRKSLREIDWKRNLVFCMFGALYLGAFQYWYQVNIFKQIFTGVDRFTSQPWSEKLQDLPGLKTLGAQTALDLGMLTCVYLPTFFVFKACVFSDTWDATAWAKNGIGAYVKNWQKDFYDVFRVWGPADLICFSVPLWARLPTRHVVSFVWTAYLSFAKGAQK
;
A
#
# COMPACT_ATOMS: atom_id res chain seq x y z
N MET A 1 8.04 -29.92 -60.24
CA MET A 1 6.73 -29.27 -60.48
C MET A 1 5.72 -29.96 -59.60
N GLU A 2 5.49 -29.44 -58.39
CA GLU A 2 4.40 -29.91 -57.52
C GLU A 2 4.07 -28.79 -56.51
N ALA A 3 2.81 -28.77 -56.09
CA ALA A 3 2.02 -27.55 -55.89
C ALA A 3 2.31 -26.75 -54.61
N MET A 4 2.33 -25.44 -54.81
CA MET A 4 2.36 -24.36 -53.83
C MET A 4 0.97 -24.22 -53.17
N LYS A 5 0.84 -24.56 -51.88
CA LYS A 5 -0.40 -24.35 -51.10
C LYS A 5 -0.44 -22.93 -50.54
N THR A 6 -1.38 -22.14 -51.05
CA THR A 6 -1.78 -20.82 -50.57
C THR A 6 -2.59 -20.94 -49.28
N THR A 7 -2.04 -20.50 -48.16
CA THR A 7 -2.76 -20.36 -46.89
C THR A 7 -3.46 -19.00 -46.82
N SER A 8 -4.79 -19.04 -46.84
CA SER A 8 -5.69 -17.89 -46.73
C SER A 8 -5.61 -17.23 -45.34
N LEU A 9 -5.29 -15.93 -45.32
CA LEU A 9 -5.36 -15.05 -44.15
C LEU A 9 -6.82 -14.78 -43.77
N ARG A 10 -7.25 -15.31 -42.62
CA ARG A 10 -8.57 -15.05 -42.03
C ARG A 10 -8.50 -13.76 -41.21
N ALA A 11 -9.29 -12.76 -41.61
CA ALA A 11 -9.42 -11.49 -40.89
C ALA A 11 -10.03 -11.68 -39.49
N LEU A 12 -9.43 -11.02 -38.49
CA LEU A 12 -9.94 -10.96 -37.12
C LEU A 12 -11.02 -9.87 -37.00
N PRO A 13 -12.13 -10.11 -36.27
CA PRO A 13 -13.16 -9.10 -36.06
C PRO A 13 -12.72 -8.02 -35.07
N ALA A 14 -13.04 -6.77 -35.41
CA ALA A 14 -12.81 -5.58 -34.59
C ALA A 14 -13.61 -5.65 -33.28
N ARG A 15 -12.92 -5.61 -32.14
CA ARG A 15 -13.53 -5.60 -30.80
C ARG A 15 -13.98 -4.18 -30.46
N THR A 16 -15.28 -3.94 -30.55
CA THR A 16 -15.93 -2.67 -30.22
C THR A 16 -15.87 -2.38 -28.72
N GLY A 17 -15.36 -1.21 -28.38
CA GLY A 17 -15.23 -0.72 -27.01
C GLY A 17 -16.57 -0.28 -26.44
N ARG A 18 -16.97 -0.87 -25.31
CA ARG A 18 -17.95 -0.27 -24.39
C ARG A 18 -17.23 0.05 -23.08
N LYS A 19 -16.69 1.26 -23.02
CA LYS A 19 -15.91 1.81 -21.91
C LYS A 19 -16.81 2.17 -20.72
N SER A 20 -16.35 1.80 -19.53
CA SER A 20 -16.13 2.72 -18.41
C SER A 20 -17.32 3.50 -17.84
N LYS A 21 -18.26 2.83 -17.19
CA LYS A 21 -19.07 3.48 -16.12
C LYS A 21 -19.14 2.66 -14.82
N THR A 22 -19.00 1.34 -14.90
CA THR A 22 -19.07 0.45 -13.73
C THR A 22 -17.78 0.42 -12.89
N LEU A 23 -16.64 0.83 -13.48
CA LEU A 23 -15.33 0.79 -12.83
C LEU A 23 -15.21 1.75 -11.63
N GLY A 24 -15.88 2.91 -11.69
CA GLY A 24 -15.90 3.87 -10.58
C GLY A 24 -16.75 3.40 -9.40
N ILE A 25 -17.84 2.68 -9.66
CA ILE A 25 -18.83 2.31 -8.63
C ILE A 25 -18.31 1.20 -7.71
N LEU A 26 -17.48 0.28 -8.22
CA LEU A 26 -17.02 -0.85 -7.42
C LEU A 26 -15.78 -0.54 -6.56
N LEU A 27 -14.89 0.33 -7.03
CA LEU A 27 -13.84 0.90 -6.18
C LEU A 27 -14.44 1.78 -5.06
N LEU A 28 -15.58 2.42 -5.32
CA LEU A 28 -16.38 3.11 -4.29
C LEU A 28 -17.14 2.15 -3.35
N ALA A 29 -17.46 0.92 -3.77
CA ALA A 29 -18.19 -0.03 -2.93
C ALA A 29 -17.29 -0.73 -1.88
N ILE A 30 -16.04 -1.03 -2.23
CA ILE A 30 -15.03 -1.53 -1.27
C ILE A 30 -14.59 -0.41 -0.31
N PHE A 31 -14.72 0.85 -0.73
CA PHE A 31 -14.44 2.06 0.04
C PHE A 31 -15.72 2.90 0.21
N SER A 32 -16.85 2.31 0.56
CA SER A 32 -18.07 3.07 0.84
C SER A 32 -18.01 3.55 2.30
N TRP A 33 -17.35 4.71 2.51
CA TRP A 33 -17.16 5.38 3.81
C TRP A 33 -18.47 5.82 4.50
N SER A 34 -19.61 5.57 3.88
CA SER A 34 -20.95 6.00 4.32
C SER A 34 -21.51 5.26 5.54
N TRP A 35 -20.80 4.28 6.12
CA TRP A 35 -21.31 3.44 7.20
C TRP A 35 -20.71 3.70 8.59
N LEU A 36 -19.80 4.67 8.72
CA LEU A 36 -19.20 5.02 10.02
C LEU A 36 -19.86 6.27 10.61
N PRO A 37 -20.64 6.16 11.71
CA PRO A 37 -21.19 7.33 12.40
C PRO A 37 -20.03 8.15 12.95
N GLY A 38 -19.84 9.37 12.42
CA GLY A 38 -18.75 10.28 12.74
C GLY A 38 -17.91 10.77 11.55
N PHE A 39 -18.12 10.21 10.35
CA PHE A 39 -17.46 10.68 9.13
C PHE A 39 -18.29 11.80 8.46
N GLN A 40 -17.99 13.07 8.74
CA GLN A 40 -18.56 14.18 7.98
C GLN A 40 -17.72 14.42 6.71
N CYS A 41 -18.38 14.38 5.54
CA CYS A 41 -17.77 14.67 4.23
C CYS A 41 -17.19 16.09 4.12
N SER A 42 -17.52 16.99 5.06
CA SER A 42 -17.00 18.36 5.11
C SER A 42 -15.48 18.45 5.37
N ASP A 43 -14.85 17.40 5.90
CA ASP A 43 -13.39 17.33 6.07
C ASP A 43 -12.64 17.15 4.74
N PHE A 44 -13.37 16.89 3.65
CA PHE A 44 -12.88 16.82 2.26
C PHE A 44 -13.18 18.08 1.45
N THR A 45 -13.28 19.24 2.09
CA THR A 45 -13.32 20.50 1.35
C THR A 45 -11.94 20.76 0.77
N ALA A 46 -11.69 20.21 -0.43
CA ALA A 46 -10.52 20.53 -1.23
C ALA A 46 -10.51 22.05 -1.43
N LYS A 47 -9.58 22.73 -0.76
CA LYS A 47 -9.29 24.15 -0.97
C LYS A 47 -9.13 24.34 -2.48
N ARG A 48 -9.92 25.25 -3.07
CA ARG A 48 -9.95 25.50 -4.51
C ARG A 48 -8.51 25.63 -5.02
N PRO A 49 -8.09 24.91 -6.09
CA PRO A 49 -6.76 25.10 -6.64
C PRO A 49 -6.62 26.57 -7.04
N ALA A 50 -5.54 27.20 -6.57
CA ALA A 50 -5.21 28.59 -6.91
C ALA A 50 -5.22 28.76 -8.44
N THR A 51 -5.77 29.86 -8.92
CA THR A 51 -5.74 30.20 -10.34
C THR A 51 -4.29 30.43 -10.77
N ALA A 52 -3.96 30.13 -12.04
CA ALA A 52 -2.61 30.32 -12.58
C ALA A 52 -2.07 31.76 -12.43
N GLU A 53 -2.96 32.73 -12.17
CA GLU A 53 -2.65 34.14 -11.94
C GLU A 53 -2.23 34.43 -10.48
N GLU A 54 -2.72 33.68 -9.48
CA GLU A 54 -2.26 33.77 -8.08
C GLU A 54 -0.89 33.12 -7.87
N ALA A 55 -0.51 32.17 -8.74
CA ALA A 55 0.78 31.48 -8.69
C ALA A 55 1.97 32.30 -9.24
N ALA A 56 1.70 33.47 -9.84
CA ALA A 56 2.72 34.29 -10.49
C ALA A 56 3.29 35.41 -9.59
N GLY A 57 2.79 35.57 -8.36
CA GLY A 57 3.02 36.76 -7.52
C GLY A 57 3.99 36.64 -6.35
N ASP A 58 4.51 35.47 -6.03
CA ASP A 58 5.47 35.33 -4.93
C ASP A 58 6.50 34.28 -5.31
N SER A 59 7.79 34.65 -5.35
CA SER A 59 8.89 33.68 -5.46
C SER A 59 9.07 32.91 -4.14
N GLY A 60 7.95 32.57 -3.49
CA GLY A 60 7.86 31.88 -2.23
C GLY A 60 8.56 30.55 -2.35
N GLU A 61 9.66 30.42 -1.61
CA GLU A 61 10.49 29.24 -1.57
C GLU A 61 9.61 28.03 -1.22
N TRP A 62 9.47 27.08 -2.15
CA TRP A 62 8.65 25.90 -1.91
C TRP A 62 9.20 25.13 -0.71
N SER A 63 8.39 25.00 0.34
CA SER A 63 8.75 24.27 1.54
C SER A 63 7.98 22.95 1.63
N TYR A 64 8.71 21.84 1.45
CA TYR A 64 8.16 20.49 1.66
C TYR A 64 7.51 20.35 3.06
N MET A 65 8.12 20.95 4.09
CA MET A 65 7.60 20.88 5.46
C MET A 65 6.28 21.64 5.61
N ALA A 66 6.09 22.75 4.90
CA ALA A 66 4.81 23.46 4.85
C ALA A 66 3.74 22.59 4.16
N PHE A 67 4.06 22.03 2.99
CA PHE A 67 3.16 21.13 2.25
C PHE A 67 2.76 19.90 3.08
N ALA A 68 3.73 19.23 3.71
CA ALA A 68 3.47 18.03 4.52
C ALA A 68 2.58 18.30 5.74
N LYS A 69 2.64 19.52 6.30
CA LYS A 69 1.78 19.96 7.41
C LYS A 69 0.39 20.38 6.94
N GLU A 70 0.28 21.10 5.82
CA GLU A 70 -1.01 21.55 5.28
C GLU A 70 -1.80 20.39 4.66
N PHE A 71 -1.13 19.43 4.02
CA PHE A 71 -1.75 18.30 3.32
C PHE A 71 -1.18 16.94 3.76
N PRO A 72 -1.31 16.54 5.04
CA PRO A 72 -0.67 15.33 5.58
C PRO A 72 -1.15 14.03 4.90
N PHE A 73 -2.43 13.96 4.52
CA PHE A 73 -2.98 12.82 3.77
C PHE A 73 -2.37 12.71 2.37
N ALA A 74 -2.37 13.82 1.61
CA ALA A 74 -1.80 13.84 0.26
C ALA A 74 -0.30 13.52 0.29
N ASN A 75 0.42 14.05 1.28
CA ASN A 75 1.83 13.74 1.50
C ASN A 75 2.06 12.24 1.75
N ASN A 76 1.28 11.62 2.65
CA ASN A 76 1.37 10.19 2.90
C ASN A 76 1.04 9.35 1.66
N LEU A 77 0.00 9.73 0.93
CA LEU A 77 -0.41 9.07 -0.32
C LEU A 77 0.71 9.09 -1.36
N LEU A 78 1.34 10.25 -1.57
CA LEU A 78 2.46 10.43 -2.49
C LEU A 78 3.67 9.59 -2.07
N ILE A 79 4.10 9.70 -0.82
CA ILE A 79 5.24 8.95 -0.30
C ILE A 79 4.99 7.45 -0.40
N ALA A 80 3.81 6.96 -0.01
CA ALA A 80 3.48 5.54 -0.05
C ALA A 80 3.51 4.99 -1.49
N THR A 81 2.96 5.74 -2.44
CA THR A 81 2.95 5.38 -3.86
C THR A 81 4.36 5.36 -4.44
N LEU A 82 5.13 6.42 -4.25
CA LEU A 82 6.49 6.52 -4.78
C LEU A 82 7.43 5.49 -4.14
N LYS A 83 7.35 5.31 -2.81
CA LYS A 83 8.15 4.33 -2.06
C LYS A 83 7.92 2.92 -2.57
N THR A 84 6.68 2.53 -2.80
CA THR A 84 6.35 1.16 -3.24
C THR A 84 6.75 0.91 -4.68
N SER A 85 6.55 1.88 -5.57
CA SER A 85 7.07 1.84 -6.93
C SER A 85 8.60 1.72 -6.94
N ALA A 86 9.29 2.54 -6.16
CA ALA A 86 10.76 2.52 -6.06
C ALA A 86 11.28 1.20 -5.48
N ALA A 87 10.64 0.68 -4.42
CA ALA A 87 11.01 -0.61 -3.83
C ALA A 87 10.88 -1.76 -4.84
N ASP A 88 9.83 -1.75 -5.66
CA ASP A 88 9.66 -2.70 -6.75
C ASP A 88 10.75 -2.54 -7.82
N LEU A 89 11.06 -1.32 -8.26
CA LEU A 89 12.14 -1.05 -9.23
C LEU A 89 13.50 -1.53 -8.71
N VAL A 90 13.80 -1.30 -7.43
CA VAL A 90 15.01 -1.82 -6.79
C VAL A 90 15.01 -3.35 -6.77
N ALA A 91 13.88 -3.98 -6.46
CA ALA A 91 13.77 -5.44 -6.54
C ALA A 91 13.99 -5.96 -7.97
N GLN A 92 13.46 -5.28 -8.99
CA GLN A 92 13.66 -5.68 -10.39
C GLN A 92 15.13 -5.52 -10.82
N CYS A 93 15.71 -4.35 -10.60
CA CYS A 93 17.00 -3.97 -11.17
C CYS A 93 18.19 -4.45 -10.33
N VAL A 94 18.09 -4.39 -9.00
CA VAL A 94 19.20 -4.71 -8.10
C VAL A 94 19.16 -6.18 -7.68
N ILE A 95 17.99 -6.68 -7.25
CA ILE A 95 17.87 -8.04 -6.74
C ILE A 95 17.76 -9.04 -7.89
N SER A 96 16.86 -8.81 -8.85
CA SER A 96 16.69 -9.68 -10.02
C SER A 96 17.64 -9.37 -11.18
N ARG A 97 18.51 -8.35 -11.05
CA ARG A 97 19.51 -7.95 -12.06
C ARG A 97 18.94 -7.70 -13.46
N LYS A 98 17.67 -7.25 -13.54
CA LYS A 98 17.05 -6.88 -14.82
C LYS A 98 17.61 -5.57 -15.34
N SER A 99 17.79 -5.47 -16.66
CA SER A 99 18.08 -4.20 -17.30
C SER A 99 16.83 -3.31 -17.31
N LEU A 100 17.00 -1.99 -17.50
CA LEU A 100 15.89 -1.03 -17.57
C LEU A 100 14.85 -1.36 -18.67
N ARG A 101 15.25 -2.12 -19.70
CA ARG A 101 14.37 -2.53 -20.80
C ARG A 101 13.50 -3.74 -20.46
N GLU A 102 13.85 -4.48 -19.41
CA GLU A 102 13.18 -5.72 -18.99
C GLU A 102 12.30 -5.52 -17.74
N ILE A 103 12.11 -4.26 -17.33
CA ILE A 103 11.24 -3.88 -16.22
C ILE A 103 9.82 -4.32 -16.54
N ASP A 104 9.24 -5.08 -15.60
CA ASP A 104 7.83 -5.43 -15.62
C ASP A 104 7.03 -4.25 -15.06
N TRP A 105 6.53 -3.41 -15.96
CA TRP A 105 5.70 -2.26 -15.61
C TRP A 105 4.31 -2.64 -15.10
N LYS A 106 3.78 -3.82 -15.48
CA LYS A 106 2.52 -4.32 -14.92
C LYS A 106 2.71 -4.67 -13.44
N ARG A 107 3.81 -5.32 -13.10
CA ARG A 107 4.20 -5.54 -11.70
C ARG A 107 4.36 -4.20 -10.96
N ASN A 108 5.06 -3.23 -11.55
CA ASN A 108 5.24 -1.93 -10.90
C ASN A 108 3.89 -1.23 -10.64
N LEU A 109 2.94 -1.34 -11.58
CA LEU A 109 1.59 -0.82 -11.43
C LEU A 109 0.84 -1.45 -10.23
N VAL A 110 1.02 -2.76 -9.96
CA VAL A 110 0.47 -3.40 -8.74
C VAL A 110 0.97 -2.67 -7.50
N PHE A 111 2.28 -2.42 -7.42
CA PHE A 111 2.88 -1.75 -6.27
C PHE A 111 2.47 -0.29 -6.17
N CYS A 112 2.35 0.44 -7.29
CA CYS A 112 1.82 1.80 -7.31
C CYS A 112 0.38 1.86 -6.78
N MET A 113 -0.52 1.01 -7.30
CA MET A 113 -1.93 1.00 -6.89
C MET A 113 -2.09 0.58 -5.44
N PHE A 114 -1.37 -0.47 -5.03
CA PHE A 114 -1.39 -0.95 -3.65
C PHE A 114 -0.77 0.08 -2.68
N GLY A 115 0.31 0.74 -3.11
CA GLY A 115 0.93 1.84 -2.40
C GLY A 115 0.00 3.03 -2.21
N ALA A 116 -0.73 3.42 -3.24
CA ALA A 116 -1.68 4.51 -3.16
C ALA A 116 -2.89 4.15 -2.29
N LEU A 117 -3.62 3.09 -2.66
CA LEU A 117 -4.94 2.82 -2.10
C LEU A 117 -4.85 2.16 -0.72
N TYR A 118 -3.94 1.21 -0.53
CA TYR A 118 -3.79 0.55 0.76
C TYR A 118 -2.88 1.37 1.68
N LEU A 119 -1.61 1.53 1.31
CA LEU A 119 -0.60 2.14 2.20
C LEU A 119 -0.79 3.66 2.35
N GLY A 120 -1.27 4.32 1.30
CA GLY A 120 -1.50 5.77 1.28
C GLY A 120 -2.82 6.14 1.94
N ALA A 121 -3.94 5.57 1.46
CA ALA A 121 -5.27 5.94 1.93
C ALA A 121 -5.70 5.14 3.16
N PHE A 122 -5.87 3.81 3.02
CA PHE A 122 -6.40 2.97 4.10
C PHE A 122 -5.52 2.97 5.35
N GLN A 123 -4.21 2.80 5.19
CA GLN A 123 -3.29 2.74 6.33
C GLN A 123 -3.22 4.09 7.06
N TYR A 124 -3.27 5.22 6.35
CA TYR A 124 -3.33 6.53 7.00
C TYR A 124 -4.58 6.64 7.87
N TRP A 125 -5.74 6.30 7.32
CA TRP A 125 -6.99 6.30 8.06
C TRP A 125 -6.94 5.37 9.28
N TYR A 126 -6.51 4.12 9.08
CA TYR A 126 -6.39 3.15 10.15
C TYR A 126 -5.45 3.62 11.26
N GLN A 127 -4.25 4.12 10.92
CA GLN A 127 -3.27 4.55 11.90
C GLN A 127 -3.67 5.84 12.61
N VAL A 128 -4.21 6.82 11.89
CA VAL A 128 -4.54 8.14 12.46
C VAL A 128 -5.85 8.10 13.23
N ASN A 129 -6.87 7.41 12.73
CA ASN A 129 -8.21 7.48 13.30
C ASN A 129 -8.51 6.29 14.23
N ILE A 130 -8.02 5.09 13.94
CA ILE A 130 -8.34 3.90 14.76
C ILE A 130 -7.22 3.65 15.77
N PHE A 131 -5.99 3.51 15.31
CA PHE A 131 -4.89 3.04 16.16
C PHE A 131 -4.58 4.01 17.31
N LYS A 132 -4.64 5.33 17.05
CA LYS A 132 -4.49 6.37 18.09
C LYS A 132 -5.58 6.34 19.16
N GLN A 133 -6.78 5.90 18.82
CA GLN A 133 -7.90 5.82 19.77
C GLN A 133 -7.80 4.57 20.66
N ILE A 134 -7.31 3.45 20.11
CA ILE A 134 -7.20 2.19 20.84
C ILE A 134 -6.07 2.25 21.88
N PHE A 135 -4.92 2.84 21.52
CA PHE A 135 -3.76 2.86 22.39
C PHE A 135 -3.48 4.28 22.89
N THR A 136 -4.04 4.60 24.05
CA THR A 136 -3.75 5.85 24.77
C THR A 136 -2.53 5.69 25.69
N GLY A 137 -1.79 6.78 25.93
CA GLY A 137 -0.66 6.77 26.86
C GLY A 137 0.65 6.16 26.33
N VAL A 138 0.77 5.94 25.01
CA VAL A 138 1.98 5.39 24.37
C VAL A 138 3.19 6.33 24.51
N ASP A 139 2.95 7.63 24.64
CA ASP A 139 3.98 8.65 24.89
C ASP A 139 4.81 8.39 26.14
N ARG A 140 4.15 7.97 27.22
CA ARG A 140 4.82 7.66 28.48
C ARG A 140 5.79 6.49 28.30
N PHE A 141 5.36 5.41 27.64
CA PHE A 141 6.22 4.25 27.43
C PHE A 141 7.38 4.59 26.48
N THR A 142 7.09 5.25 25.36
CA THR A 142 8.09 5.48 24.31
C THR A 142 9.16 6.52 24.68
N SER A 143 8.86 7.43 25.61
CA SER A 143 9.80 8.45 26.11
C SER A 143 10.80 7.94 27.15
N GLN A 144 10.55 6.78 27.77
CA GLN A 144 11.45 6.19 28.78
C GLN A 144 12.76 5.67 28.16
N PRO A 145 13.88 5.67 28.94
CA PRO A 145 15.08 4.93 28.56
C PRO A 145 14.81 3.42 28.54
N TRP A 146 15.63 2.68 27.78
CA TRP A 146 15.42 1.25 27.56
C TRP A 146 15.42 0.40 28.84
N SER A 147 16.24 0.75 29.83
CA SER A 147 16.28 0.06 31.12
C SER A 147 14.95 0.15 31.88
N GLU A 148 14.29 1.30 31.80
CA GLU A 148 12.99 1.54 32.46
C GLU A 148 11.85 0.89 31.69
N LYS A 149 11.90 0.89 30.34
CA LYS A 149 10.92 0.20 29.48
C LYS A 149 10.80 -1.29 29.80
N LEU A 150 11.92 -1.95 30.11
CA LEU A 150 11.93 -3.37 30.47
C LEU A 150 11.23 -3.66 31.81
N GLN A 151 11.02 -2.63 32.64
CA GLN A 151 10.37 -2.73 33.94
C GLN A 151 8.92 -2.20 33.90
N ASP A 152 8.55 -1.42 32.89
CA ASP A 152 7.19 -0.91 32.68
C ASP A 152 6.25 -2.00 32.14
N LEU A 153 5.78 -2.90 33.01
CA LEU A 153 4.86 -3.98 32.65
C LEU A 153 3.58 -3.49 31.93
N PRO A 154 2.91 -2.39 32.36
CA PRO A 154 1.83 -1.80 31.58
C PRO A 154 2.24 -1.40 30.17
N GLY A 155 3.38 -0.71 30.02
CA GLY A 155 3.93 -0.31 28.74
C GLY A 155 4.25 -1.49 27.82
N LEU A 156 4.86 -2.55 28.36
CA LEU A 156 5.16 -3.79 27.63
C LEU A 156 3.90 -4.53 27.18
N LYS A 157 2.84 -4.55 28.01
CA LYS A 157 1.54 -5.10 27.59
C LYS A 157 0.94 -4.31 26.42
N THR A 158 1.00 -2.98 26.49
CA THR A 158 0.54 -2.10 25.40
C THR A 158 1.39 -2.26 24.15
N LEU A 159 2.71 -2.43 24.27
CA LEU A 159 3.62 -2.76 23.17
C LEU A 159 3.24 -4.10 22.51
N GLY A 160 3.02 -5.14 23.32
CA GLY A 160 2.60 -6.45 22.84
C GLY A 160 1.24 -6.40 22.13
N ALA A 161 0.26 -5.67 22.69
CA ALA A 161 -1.05 -5.49 22.08
C ALA A 161 -0.98 -4.72 20.75
N GLN A 162 -0.19 -3.65 20.68
CA GLN A 162 0.07 -2.92 19.44
C GLN A 162 0.69 -3.82 18.37
N THR A 163 1.68 -4.62 18.75
CA THR A 163 2.37 -5.56 17.85
C THR A 163 1.42 -6.64 17.35
N ALA A 164 0.63 -7.25 18.25
CA ALA A 164 -0.33 -8.28 17.88
C ALA A 164 -1.42 -7.74 16.93
N LEU A 165 -1.91 -6.51 17.18
CA LEU A 165 -2.90 -5.88 16.31
C LEU A 165 -2.31 -5.58 14.92
N ASP A 166 -1.10 -5.04 14.83
CA ASP A 166 -0.45 -4.73 13.55
C ASP A 166 -0.16 -6.01 12.75
N LEU A 167 0.38 -7.06 13.40
CA LEU A 167 0.58 -8.37 12.77
C LEU A 167 -0.73 -9.00 12.29
N GLY A 168 -1.80 -8.86 13.09
CA GLY A 168 -3.15 -9.28 12.72
C GLY A 168 -3.65 -8.53 11.48
N MET A 169 -3.47 -7.20 11.42
CA MET A 169 -3.84 -6.41 10.25
C MET A 169 -3.01 -6.74 9.01
N LEU A 170 -1.70 -6.96 9.18
CA LEU A 170 -0.80 -7.34 8.10
C LEU A 170 -1.19 -8.70 7.49
N THR A 171 -1.61 -9.62 8.34
CA THR A 171 -1.99 -10.97 7.93
C THR A 171 -3.42 -11.01 7.39
N CYS A 172 -4.38 -10.44 8.09
CA CYS A 172 -5.80 -10.65 7.81
C CYS A 172 -6.38 -9.62 6.82
N VAL A 173 -5.68 -8.50 6.58
CA VAL A 173 -6.17 -7.43 5.69
C VAL A 173 -5.15 -7.12 4.61
N TYR A 174 -3.94 -6.71 4.98
CA TYR A 174 -2.91 -6.25 4.02
C TYR A 174 -2.57 -7.31 2.97
N LEU A 175 -2.23 -8.53 3.38
CA LEU A 175 -1.84 -9.60 2.45
C LEU A 175 -2.98 -10.02 1.52
N PRO A 176 -4.20 -10.36 2.00
CA PRO A 176 -5.32 -10.66 1.11
C PRO A 176 -5.57 -9.53 0.12
N THR A 177 -5.56 -8.28 0.57
CA THR A 177 -5.74 -7.13 -0.32
C THR A 177 -4.64 -7.05 -1.38
N PHE A 178 -3.37 -7.25 -1.03
CA PHE A 178 -2.27 -7.31 -2.00
C PHE A 178 -2.52 -8.37 -3.08
N PHE A 179 -2.95 -9.57 -2.71
CA PHE A 179 -3.26 -10.62 -3.68
C PHE A 179 -4.45 -10.28 -4.58
N VAL A 180 -5.47 -9.58 -4.07
CA VAL A 180 -6.59 -9.09 -4.89
C VAL A 180 -6.13 -8.00 -5.86
N PHE A 181 -5.28 -7.07 -5.44
CA PHE A 181 -4.67 -6.07 -6.33
C PHE A 181 -3.83 -6.72 -7.42
N LYS A 182 -3.03 -7.73 -7.05
CA LYS A 182 -2.27 -8.53 -8.00
C LYS A 182 -3.20 -9.22 -9.00
N ALA A 183 -4.26 -9.87 -8.53
CA ALA A 183 -5.24 -10.53 -9.41
C ALA A 183 -5.94 -9.53 -10.34
N CYS A 184 -6.25 -8.32 -9.87
CA CYS A 184 -6.83 -7.26 -10.68
C CYS A 184 -5.93 -6.84 -11.85
N VAL A 185 -4.66 -6.55 -11.59
CA VAL A 185 -3.73 -6.05 -12.62
C VAL A 185 -3.31 -7.13 -13.62
N PHE A 186 -3.19 -8.38 -13.18
CA PHE A 186 -2.79 -9.50 -14.04
C PHE A 186 -3.96 -10.26 -14.67
N SER A 187 -5.22 -9.88 -14.40
CA SER A 187 -6.38 -10.51 -15.02
C SER A 187 -6.63 -9.97 -16.43
N ASP A 188 -7.06 -10.85 -17.33
CA ASP A 188 -7.59 -10.49 -18.65
C ASP A 188 -9.09 -10.13 -18.60
N THR A 189 -9.73 -10.29 -17.44
CA THR A 189 -11.15 -9.99 -17.22
C THR A 189 -11.34 -8.76 -16.34
N TRP A 190 -12.37 -7.97 -16.67
CA TRP A 190 -12.85 -6.84 -15.86
C TRP A 190 -13.97 -7.27 -14.89
N ASP A 191 -13.74 -8.34 -14.14
CA ASP A 191 -14.67 -8.84 -13.12
C ASP A 191 -14.02 -8.85 -11.75
N ALA A 192 -14.49 -7.96 -10.87
CA ALA A 192 -13.97 -7.85 -9.51
C ALA A 192 -14.24 -9.08 -8.64
N THR A 193 -15.34 -9.80 -8.90
CA THR A 193 -15.62 -11.04 -8.18
C THR A 193 -14.57 -12.09 -8.51
N ALA A 194 -14.17 -12.17 -9.79
CA ALA A 194 -13.08 -13.02 -10.22
C ALA A 194 -11.75 -12.61 -9.57
N TRP A 195 -11.43 -11.31 -9.50
CA TRP A 195 -10.19 -10.87 -8.84
C TRP A 195 -10.18 -11.19 -7.35
N ALA A 196 -11.29 -10.95 -6.65
CA ALA A 196 -11.41 -11.25 -5.23
C ALA A 196 -11.25 -12.76 -4.98
N LYS A 197 -11.97 -13.59 -5.74
CA LYS A 197 -11.89 -15.05 -5.63
C LYS A 197 -10.49 -15.57 -5.94
N ASN A 198 -9.87 -15.11 -7.02
CA ASN A 198 -8.54 -15.55 -7.43
C ASN A 198 -7.46 -15.05 -6.46
N GLY A 199 -7.53 -13.79 -6.04
CA GLY A 199 -6.62 -13.19 -5.07
C GLY A 199 -6.68 -13.87 -3.71
N ILE A 200 -7.88 -14.00 -3.13
CA ILE A 200 -8.08 -14.69 -1.85
C ILE A 200 -7.67 -16.16 -1.96
N GLY A 201 -8.05 -16.85 -3.05
CA GLY A 201 -7.64 -18.24 -3.27
C GLY A 201 -6.12 -18.41 -3.35
N ALA A 202 -5.41 -17.48 -4.00
CA ALA A 202 -3.96 -17.46 -4.03
C ALA A 202 -3.36 -17.17 -2.65
N TYR A 203 -3.96 -16.27 -1.88
CA TYR A 203 -3.54 -15.99 -0.52
C TYR A 203 -3.68 -17.21 0.40
N VAL A 204 -4.85 -17.85 0.41
CA VAL A 204 -5.13 -19.04 1.22
C VAL A 204 -4.15 -20.17 0.89
N LYS A 205 -3.84 -20.40 -0.40
CA LYS A 205 -2.83 -21.38 -0.82
C LYS A 205 -1.43 -21.10 -0.26
N ASN A 206 -1.08 -19.83 -0.05
CA ASN A 206 0.23 -19.42 0.45
C ASN A 206 0.22 -19.04 1.95
N TRP A 207 -0.91 -19.20 2.64
CA TRP A 207 -1.15 -18.67 3.99
C TRP A 207 0.00 -18.98 4.95
N GLN A 208 0.40 -20.25 5.07
CA GLN A 208 1.41 -20.65 6.05
C GLN A 208 2.75 -19.95 5.82
N LYS A 209 3.21 -19.90 4.57
CA LYS A 209 4.45 -19.24 4.21
C LYS A 209 4.37 -17.74 4.46
N ASP A 210 3.25 -17.13 4.09
CA ASP A 210 3.10 -15.68 4.14
C ASP A 210 2.91 -15.17 5.56
N PHE A 211 2.14 -15.91 6.36
CA PHE A 211 2.03 -15.73 7.80
C PHE A 211 3.42 -15.80 8.46
N TYR A 212 4.19 -16.86 8.16
CA TYR A 212 5.53 -17.03 8.71
C TYR A 212 6.47 -15.88 8.31
N ASP A 213 6.48 -15.49 7.04
CA ASP A 213 7.30 -14.38 6.54
C ASP A 213 6.92 -13.05 7.22
N VAL A 214 5.63 -12.77 7.38
CA VAL A 214 5.14 -11.57 8.08
C VAL A 214 5.62 -11.58 9.52
N PHE A 215 5.38 -12.65 10.28
CA PHE A 215 5.77 -12.71 11.69
C PHE A 215 7.29 -12.60 11.87
N ARG A 216 8.06 -13.24 10.99
CA ARG A 216 9.53 -13.22 11.05
C ARG A 216 10.10 -11.82 10.80
N VAL A 217 9.51 -11.05 9.90
CA VAL A 217 10.00 -9.70 9.55
C VAL A 217 9.38 -8.64 10.45
N TRP A 218 8.05 -8.63 10.54
CA TRP A 218 7.30 -7.58 11.22
C TRP A 218 7.22 -7.77 12.72
N GLY A 219 7.26 -9.00 13.25
CA GLY A 219 7.26 -9.23 14.70
C GLY A 219 8.39 -8.48 15.42
N PRO A 220 9.67 -8.73 15.09
CA PRO A 220 10.77 -7.98 15.70
C PRO A 220 10.78 -6.51 15.29
N ALA A 221 10.39 -6.18 14.05
CA ALA A 221 10.38 -4.80 13.59
C ALA A 221 9.35 -3.94 14.33
N ASP A 222 8.15 -4.46 14.59
CA ASP A 222 7.09 -3.76 15.30
C ASP A 222 7.47 -3.55 16.76
N LEU A 223 8.08 -4.55 17.42
CA LEU A 223 8.61 -4.38 18.77
C LEU A 223 9.59 -3.19 18.83
N ILE A 224 10.46 -3.03 17.84
CA ILE A 224 11.38 -1.90 17.76
C ILE A 224 10.61 -0.61 17.43
N CYS A 225 9.82 -0.60 16.36
CA CYS A 225 9.07 0.57 15.88
C CYS A 225 8.16 1.14 16.97
N PHE A 226 7.57 0.30 17.80
CA PHE A 226 6.62 0.68 18.84
C PHE A 226 7.29 0.98 20.19
N SER A 227 8.59 0.72 20.30
CA SER A 227 9.41 1.08 21.47
C SER A 227 10.21 2.36 21.28
N VAL A 228 10.44 2.82 20.05
CA VAL A 228 11.12 4.10 19.80
C VAL A 228 10.20 5.30 20.09
N PRO A 229 10.75 6.50 20.35
CA PRO A 229 9.97 7.73 20.50
C PRO A 229 8.99 7.94 19.34
N LEU A 230 7.83 8.54 19.59
CA LEU A 230 6.77 8.69 18.58
C LEU A 230 7.24 9.34 17.27
N TRP A 231 8.14 10.33 17.33
CA TRP A 231 8.70 10.98 16.15
C TRP A 231 9.55 10.03 15.29
N ALA A 232 10.20 9.03 15.89
CA ALA A 232 11.08 8.06 15.23
C ALA A 232 10.32 6.83 14.70
N ARG A 233 9.09 6.62 15.17
CA ARG A 233 8.24 5.46 14.83
C ARG A 233 7.96 5.37 13.33
N LEU A 234 7.52 6.47 12.72
CA LEU A 234 7.22 6.52 11.28
C LEU A 234 8.48 6.32 10.42
N PRO A 235 9.60 7.04 10.64
CA PRO A 235 10.86 6.77 9.92
C PRO A 235 11.32 5.31 10.03
N THR A 236 11.34 4.75 11.24
CA THR A 236 11.77 3.36 11.47
C THR A 236 10.89 2.37 10.71
N ARG A 237 9.56 2.57 10.77
CA ARG A 237 8.60 1.74 10.04
C ARG A 237 8.75 1.87 8.52
N HIS A 238 9.07 3.05 8.01
CA HIS A 238 9.28 3.24 6.57
C HIS A 238 10.49 2.48 6.04
N VAL A 239 11.59 2.41 6.80
CA VAL A 239 12.77 1.63 6.41
C VAL A 239 12.43 0.14 6.29
N VAL A 240 11.81 -0.43 7.33
CA VAL A 240 11.39 -1.84 7.31
C VAL A 240 10.37 -2.09 6.21
N SER A 241 9.40 -1.19 6.06
CA SER A 241 8.36 -1.27 5.02
C SER A 241 8.95 -1.25 3.60
N PHE A 242 10.00 -0.47 3.35
CA PHE A 242 10.68 -0.44 2.06
C PHE A 242 11.31 -1.80 1.75
N VAL A 243 12.08 -2.36 2.69
CA VAL A 243 12.71 -3.68 2.54
C VAL A 243 11.67 -4.78 2.36
N TRP A 244 10.61 -4.77 3.17
CA TRP A 244 9.49 -5.71 3.05
C TRP A 244 8.79 -5.61 1.68
N THR A 245 8.60 -4.39 1.17
CA THR A 245 7.99 -4.19 -0.15
C THR A 245 8.88 -4.71 -1.27
N ALA A 246 10.20 -4.48 -1.19
CA ALA A 246 11.15 -5.03 -2.14
C ALA A 246 11.16 -6.57 -2.09
N TYR A 247 11.11 -7.16 -0.88
CA TYR A 247 10.95 -8.60 -0.69
C TYR A 247 9.67 -9.13 -1.32
N LEU A 248 8.52 -8.49 -1.08
CA LEU A 248 7.24 -8.88 -1.69
C LEU A 248 7.28 -8.78 -3.21
N SER A 249 7.89 -7.73 -3.77
CA SER A 249 8.07 -7.60 -5.21
C SER A 249 8.89 -8.74 -5.79
N PHE A 250 10.01 -9.08 -5.14
CA PHE A 250 10.86 -10.16 -5.57
C PHE A 250 10.17 -11.52 -5.45
N ALA A 251 9.61 -11.83 -4.28
CA ALA A 251 9.06 -13.15 -3.96
C ALA A 251 7.69 -13.40 -4.62
N LYS A 252 6.89 -12.34 -4.82
CA LYS A 252 5.46 -12.45 -5.18
C LYS A 252 5.01 -11.51 -6.29
N GLY A 253 5.84 -10.56 -6.73
CA GLY A 253 5.43 -9.59 -7.73
C GLY A 253 5.33 -10.16 -9.16
N ALA A 254 6.06 -11.24 -9.46
CA ALA A 254 5.98 -11.87 -10.78
C ALA A 254 4.64 -12.58 -11.01
N GLN A 255 4.17 -12.56 -12.25
CA GLN A 255 3.07 -13.41 -12.72
C GLN A 255 3.52 -14.87 -12.59
N LYS A 256 2.85 -15.64 -11.73
CA LYS A 256 2.98 -17.10 -11.65
C LYS A 256 1.59 -17.67 -11.84
#